data_AF-A0A9D2LFY6-F1
#
_entry.id   AF-A0A9D2LFY6-F1
#
_cell.length_a   1.000
_cell.length_b   1.000
_cell.length_c   1.000
_cell.angle_alpha   90.00
_cell.angle_beta   90.00
_cell.angle_gamma   90.00
#
_symmetry.space_group_name_H-M   'P 1'
#
loop_
_entity.id
_entity.type
_entity.pdbx_description
1 polymer ?
#
loop_
_entity_poly.entity_id
_entity_poly.type
_entity_poly.pdbx_seq_one_letter_code
_entity_poly.pdbx_strand_id
1 'polypeptide(L)'
;MPSYRMHVPIGTLHRGASPADVMDQAELALGTLHAVEKKDVEAPVVDGRRVGRVALRFAVEPSTRGAEDAAARQALGVVIDHLEGTTATVGPSSAVVLTRGVGGRFRRIPLR
;
A
#
# COMPACT_ATOMS: atom_id res chain seq x y z
N MET A 1 12.07 -14.18 3.48
CA MET A 1 10.67 -13.97 3.06
C MET A 1 10.62 -12.95 1.92
N PRO A 2 9.82 -13.18 0.87
CA PRO A 2 9.52 -12.17 -0.15
C PRO A 2 9.04 -10.87 0.49
N SER A 3 9.72 -9.76 0.19
CA SER A 3 9.36 -8.45 0.72
C SER A 3 8.68 -7.62 -0.36
N TYR A 4 7.58 -6.97 -0.01
CA TYR A 4 6.78 -6.14 -0.89
C TYR A 4 6.67 -4.73 -0.34
N ARG A 5 6.42 -3.78 -1.24
CA ARG A 5 5.99 -2.43 -0.87
C ARG A 5 4.76 -2.05 -1.66
N MET A 6 3.76 -1.55 -0.96
CA MET A 6 2.63 -0.86 -1.56
C MET A 6 2.74 0.64 -1.30
N HIS A 7 2.36 1.42 -2.31
CA HIS A 7 2.20 2.87 -2.20
C HIS A 7 0.76 3.19 -2.59
N VAL A 8 0.00 3.69 -1.62
CA VAL A 8 -1.44 3.97 -1.77
C VAL A 8 -1.65 5.48 -1.70
N PRO A 9 -2.02 6.14 -2.82
CA PRO A 9 -2.24 7.57 -2.84
C PRO A 9 -3.46 7.93 -1.99
N ILE A 10 -3.33 8.99 -1.20
CA ILE A 10 -4.41 9.53 -0.38
C ILE A 10 -5.17 10.56 -1.23
N GLY A 11 -6.47 10.33 -1.40
CA GLY A 11 -7.38 11.27 -2.05
C GLY A 11 -7.94 12.28 -1.05
N THR A 12 -9.26 12.28 -0.90
CA THR A 12 -9.97 13.17 0.02
C THR A 12 -10.15 12.49 1.37
N LEU A 13 -9.70 13.15 2.44
CA LEU A 13 -9.95 12.68 3.81
C LEU A 13 -11.45 12.73 4.13
N HIS A 14 -11.95 11.72 4.82
CA HIS A 14 -13.29 11.74 5.38
C HIS A 14 -13.39 12.77 6.50
N ARG A 15 -14.61 13.18 6.80
CA ARG A 15 -14.87 14.18 7.85
C ARG A 15 -14.34 13.68 9.20
N GLY A 16 -13.45 14.45 9.80
CA GLY A 16 -12.85 14.15 11.11
C GLY A 16 -11.63 13.22 11.05
N ALA A 17 -11.27 12.70 9.87
CA ALA A 17 -10.05 11.93 9.70
C ALA A 17 -8.84 12.84 9.48
N SER A 18 -7.69 12.41 9.98
CA SER A 18 -6.39 13.04 9.80
C SER A 18 -5.46 12.15 8.96
N PRO A 19 -4.36 12.69 8.40
CA PRO A 19 -3.34 11.88 7.74
C PRO A 19 -2.72 10.80 8.66
N ALA A 20 -2.66 11.04 9.97
CA ALA A 20 -2.19 10.05 10.93
C ALA A 20 -3.17 8.87 11.02
N ASP A 21 -4.48 9.13 11.04
CA ASP A 21 -5.51 8.08 11.05
C ASP A 21 -5.43 7.21 9.80
N VAL A 22 -5.18 7.80 8.62
CA VAL A 22 -5.00 7.04 7.37
C VAL A 22 -3.81 6.07 7.49
N MET A 23 -2.70 6.52 8.07
CA MET A 23 -1.51 5.68 8.25
C MET A 23 -1.80 4.53 9.21
N ASP A 24 -2.42 4.81 10.36
CA ASP A 24 -2.71 3.79 11.37
C ASP A 24 -3.76 2.79 10.87
N GLN A 25 -4.77 3.23 10.12
CA GLN A 25 -5.76 2.33 9.52
C GLN A 25 -5.18 1.49 8.38
N ALA A 26 -4.26 2.04 7.57
CA ALA A 26 -3.57 1.26 6.53
C ALA A 26 -2.69 0.16 7.13
N GLU A 27 -1.96 0.47 8.22
CA GLU A 27 -1.17 -0.51 8.95
C GLU A 27 -2.06 -1.57 9.60
N LEU A 28 -3.16 -1.16 10.24
CA LEU A 28 -4.11 -2.08 10.86
C LEU A 28 -4.67 -3.07 9.83
N ALA A 29 -5.14 -2.58 8.68
CA ALA A 29 -5.68 -3.41 7.61
C ALA A 29 -4.65 -4.42 7.09
N LEU A 30 -3.42 -3.96 6.81
CA LEU A 30 -2.35 -4.83 6.35
C LEU A 30 -1.94 -5.87 7.41
N GLY A 31 -1.91 -5.46 8.67
CA GLY A 31 -1.58 -6.29 9.83
C GLY A 31 -2.53 -7.46 10.04
N THR A 32 -3.74 -7.43 9.48
CA THR A 32 -4.66 -8.57 9.49
C THR A 32 -4.22 -9.74 8.60
N LEU A 33 -3.33 -9.48 7.64
CA LEU A 33 -2.88 -10.46 6.63
C LEU A 33 -1.38 -10.75 6.72
N HIS A 34 -0.57 -9.71 6.92
CA HIS A 34 0.88 -9.79 6.83
C HIS A 34 1.56 -8.92 7.88
N ALA A 35 2.73 -9.37 8.34
CA ALA A 35 3.56 -8.55 9.21
C ALA A 35 4.06 -7.30 8.48
N VAL A 36 3.79 -6.13 9.06
CA VAL A 36 4.27 -4.84 8.57
C VAL A 36 5.72 -4.65 9.02
N GLU A 37 6.63 -4.56 8.06
CA GLU A 37 8.07 -4.39 8.31
C GLU A 37 8.46 -2.91 8.45
N LYS A 38 7.76 -2.02 7.74
CA LYS A 38 7.99 -0.57 7.76
C LYS A 38 6.75 0.18 7.28
N LYS A 39 6.46 1.33 7.88
CA LYS A 39 5.52 2.33 7.40
C LYS A 39 6.19 3.67 7.16
N ASP A 40 5.72 4.42 6.17
CA ASP A 40 6.22 5.74 5.80
C ASP A 40 5.12 6.57 5.15
N VAL A 41 5.25 7.89 5.19
CA VAL A 41 4.37 8.81 4.46
C VAL A 41 5.21 9.55 3.43
N GLU A 42 4.82 9.42 2.17
CA GLU A 42 5.53 10.02 1.05
C GLU A 42 4.65 11.07 0.37
N ALA A 43 5.27 12.11 -0.20
CA ALA A 43 4.57 13.11 -1.00
C ALA A 43 5.32 13.40 -2.32
N PRO A 44 5.49 12.38 -3.20
CA PRO A 44 6.16 12.54 -4.47
C PRO A 44 5.41 13.51 -5.39
N VAL A 45 6.14 14.10 -6.33
CA VAL A 45 5.55 14.85 -7.43
C VAL A 45 5.14 13.86 -8.53
N VAL A 46 3.86 13.79 -8.84
CA VAL A 46 3.26 13.00 -9.93
C VAL A 46 2.52 13.98 -10.82
N ASP A 47 2.86 14.01 -12.12
CA ASP A 47 2.26 14.92 -13.11
C ASP A 47 2.24 16.40 -12.66
N GLY A 48 3.34 16.85 -12.05
CA GLY A 48 3.51 18.23 -11.56
C GLY A 48 2.78 18.55 -10.25
N ARG A 49 2.13 17.58 -9.59
CA ARG A 49 1.42 17.77 -8.32
C ARG A 49 1.98 16.88 -7.22
N ARG A 50 2.05 17.38 -5.98
CA ARG A 50 2.39 16.55 -4.82
C ARG A 50 1.21 15.64 -4.49
N VAL A 51 1.43 14.33 -4.52
CA VAL A 51 0.43 13.32 -4.15
C VAL A 51 0.88 12.70 -2.84
N GLY A 52 0.15 13.00 -1.75
CA GLY A 52 0.36 12.31 -0.47
C GLY A 52 0.02 10.83 -0.63
N ARG A 53 0.87 9.94 -0.13
CA ARG A 53 0.64 8.50 -0.19
C ARG A 53 1.19 7.80 1.04
N VAL A 54 0.48 6.78 1.47
CA VAL A 54 0.99 5.82 2.47
C VAL A 54 1.92 4.84 1.76
N ALA A 55 3.08 4.57 2.35
CA ALA A 55 4.00 3.55 1.91
C ALA A 55 4.15 2.47 3.00
N LEU A 56 3.75 1.24 2.67
CA LEU A 56 3.84 0.10 3.58
C LEU A 56 4.75 -0.97 2.99
N ARG A 57 5.67 -1.47 3.82
CA ARG A 57 6.53 -2.62 3.52
C ARG A 57 6.07 -3.81 4.35
N PHE A 58 5.96 -4.98 3.73
CA PHE A 58 5.49 -6.19 4.37
C PHE A 58 6.15 -7.44 3.80
N ALA A 59 6.21 -8.49 4.62
CA ALA A 59 6.67 -9.80 4.22
C ALA A 59 5.50 -10.71 3.89
N VAL A 60 5.60 -11.47 2.80
CA VAL A 60 4.66 -12.54 2.45
C VAL A 60 5.31 -13.87 2.77
N GLU A 61 4.52 -14.84 3.22
CA GLU A 61 5.02 -16.20 3.48
C GLU A 61 5.59 -16.81 2.18
N PRO A 62 6.78 -17.44 2.21
CA PRO A 62 7.38 -18.00 1.00
C PRO A 62 6.51 -19.08 0.36
N SER A 63 6.37 -19.02 -0.96
CA SER A 63 5.61 -19.98 -1.76
C SER A 63 6.12 -19.96 -3.20
N THR A 64 5.24 -20.24 -4.17
CA THR A 64 5.52 -19.94 -5.58
C THR A 64 5.42 -18.44 -5.81
N ARG A 65 6.22 -17.92 -6.74
CA ARG A 65 6.18 -16.50 -7.12
C ARG A 65 4.76 -16.02 -7.45
N GLY A 66 3.99 -16.82 -8.17
CA GLY A 66 2.61 -16.48 -8.53
C GLY A 66 1.68 -16.37 -7.32
N ALA A 67 1.79 -17.31 -6.38
CA ALA A 67 1.01 -17.27 -5.14
C ALA A 67 1.39 -16.09 -4.25
N GLU A 68 2.68 -15.77 -4.15
CA GLU A 68 3.16 -14.63 -3.38
C GLU A 68 2.72 -13.30 -3.97
N ASP A 69 2.82 -13.14 -5.30
CA ASP A 69 2.36 -11.93 -6.00
C ASP A 69 0.83 -11.79 -5.86
N ALA A 70 0.08 -12.91 -5.87
CA ALA A 70 -1.37 -12.90 -5.65
C ALA A 70 -1.74 -12.49 -4.21
N ALA A 71 -1.04 -13.01 -3.19
CA ALA A 71 -1.23 -12.61 -1.80
C ALA A 71 -0.92 -11.11 -1.60
N ALA A 72 0.15 -10.60 -2.22
CA ALA A 72 0.47 -9.17 -2.17
C ALA A 72 -0.61 -8.29 -2.82
N ARG A 73 -1.24 -8.75 -3.91
CA ARG A 73 -2.39 -8.06 -4.53
C ARG A 73 -3.63 -8.10 -3.66
N GLN A 74 -3.93 -9.24 -3.04
CA GLN A 74 -5.03 -9.37 -2.10
C GLN A 74 -4.85 -8.38 -0.95
N ALA A 75 -3.66 -8.30 -0.38
CA ALA A 75 -3.36 -7.37 0.70
C ALA A 75 -3.54 -5.91 0.28
N LEU A 76 -3.12 -5.54 -0.93
CA LEU A 76 -3.37 -4.22 -1.48
C LEU A 76 -4.87 -3.92 -1.60
N GLY A 77 -5.67 -4.86 -2.09
CA GLY A 77 -7.13 -4.71 -2.20
C GLY A 77 -7.76 -4.46 -0.83
N VAL A 78 -7.43 -5.29 0.17
CA VAL A 78 -7.94 -5.14 1.54
C VAL A 78 -7.57 -3.79 2.15
N VAL A 79 -6.34 -3.31 1.95
CA VAL A 79 -5.94 -1.99 2.45
C VAL A 79 -6.72 -0.86 1.77
N ILE A 80 -6.90 -0.91 0.44
CA ILE A 80 -7.66 0.09 -0.31
C ILE A 80 -9.11 0.12 0.18
N ASP A 81 -9.78 -1.03 0.21
CA ASP A 81 -11.18 -1.15 0.62
C ASP A 81 -11.38 -0.66 2.05
N HIS A 82 -10.45 -0.98 2.96
CA HIS A 82 -10.50 -0.53 4.35
C HIS A 82 -10.35 0.98 4.47
N LEU A 83 -9.40 1.59 3.75
CA LEU A 83 -9.20 3.04 3.78
C LEU A 83 -10.41 3.79 3.22
N GLU A 84 -10.95 3.34 2.09
CA GLU A 84 -12.16 3.92 1.47
C GLU A 84 -13.41 3.74 2.34
N GLY A 85 -13.46 2.70 3.18
CA GLY A 85 -14.55 2.50 4.14
C GLY A 85 -14.43 3.32 5.43
N THR A 86 -13.24 3.87 5.75
CA THR A 86 -12.96 4.40 7.09
C THR A 86 -12.45 5.83 7.10
N THR A 87 -11.39 6.15 6.36
CA THR A 87 -10.57 7.35 6.61
C THR A 87 -10.43 8.29 5.43
N ALA A 88 -10.35 7.77 4.20
CA ALA A 88 -10.12 8.59 3.03
C ALA A 88 -10.48 7.85 1.74
N THR A 89 -10.86 8.61 0.71
CA THR A 89 -10.85 8.05 -0.64
C THR A 89 -9.40 7.78 -1.08
N VAL A 90 -9.20 6.74 -1.88
CA VAL A 90 -7.90 6.49 -2.48
C VAL A 90 -7.75 7.36 -3.72
N GLY A 91 -6.54 7.91 -3.92
CA GLY A 91 -6.20 8.68 -5.10
C GLY A 91 -6.30 7.84 -6.39
N PRO A 92 -6.00 8.41 -7.57
CA PRO A 92 -6.23 7.72 -8.83
C PRO A 92 -5.51 6.35 -8.86
N SER A 93 -6.20 5.32 -9.34
CA SER A 93 -5.69 3.95 -9.38
C SER A 93 -4.37 3.82 -10.16
N SER A 94 -4.08 4.73 -11.09
CA SER A 94 -2.80 4.83 -11.81
C SER A 94 -1.60 5.19 -10.91
N ALA A 95 -1.85 5.86 -9.78
CA ALA A 95 -0.83 6.22 -8.80
C ALA A 95 -0.62 5.15 -7.71
N VAL A 96 -1.45 4.10 -7.69
CA VAL A 96 -1.24 2.93 -6.84
C VAL A 96 -0.04 2.14 -7.37
N VAL A 97 0.88 1.79 -6.48
CA VAL A 97 2.08 1.04 -6.84
C VAL A 97 2.24 -0.15 -5.92
N LEU A 98 2.41 -1.33 -6.50
CA LEU A 98 2.88 -2.52 -5.79
C LEU A 98 4.23 -2.94 -6.36
N THR A 99 5.20 -3.16 -5.48
CA THR A 99 6.55 -3.56 -5.86
C THR A 99 7.02 -4.76 -5.06
N ARG A 100 7.86 -5.58 -5.68
CA ARG A 100 8.51 -6.74 -5.08
C ARG A 100 10.01 -6.49 -4.94
N GLY A 101 10.57 -6.81 -3.79
CA GLY A 101 11.99 -6.80 -3.51
C GLY A 101 12.69 -8.02 -4.11
N VAL A 102 13.66 -7.79 -5.00
CA VAL A 102 14.52 -8.83 -5.61
C VAL A 102 15.95 -8.30 -5.69
N GLY A 103 16.90 -8.95 -5.03
CA GLY A 103 18.32 -8.60 -5.09
C GLY A 103 18.63 -7.15 -4.66
N GLY A 104 17.97 -6.67 -3.59
CA GLY A 104 18.15 -5.31 -3.07
C GLY A 104 17.43 -4.20 -3.85
N ARG A 105 16.68 -4.53 -4.91
CA ARG A 105 15.89 -3.57 -5.69
C ARG A 105 14.41 -3.90 -5.64
N PHE A 106 13.57 -2.87 -5.64
CA PHE A 106 12.12 -3.03 -5.75
C PHE A 106 11.68 -2.84 -7.20
N ARG A 107 10.93 -3.81 -7.73
CA ARG A 107 10.39 -3.76 -9.10
C ARG A 107 8.87 -3.78 -9.05
N ARG A 108 8.22 -2.94 -9.87
CA ARG A 108 6.76 -2.93 -9.98
C ARG A 108 6.25 -4.30 -10.44
N ILE A 109 5.16 -4.74 -9.83
CA ILE A 109 4.40 -5.89 -10.31
C ILE A 109 3.02 -5.43 -10.81
N PRO A 110 2.43 -6.13 -11.80
CA PRO A 110 1.09 -5.82 -12.27
C PRO A 110 0.07 -5.92 -11.14
N LEU A 111 -0.89 -5.00 -11.09
CA LEU A 111 -1.99 -4.99 -10.11
C LEU A 111 -3.13 -5.96 -10.49
N ARG A 112 -3.11 -6.50 -11.71
CA ARG A 112 -4.03 -7.49 -12.26
C ARG A 112 -3.23 -8.67 -12.78
#